data_AF-A0A6J6B9G2-F1
#
_entry.id   AF-A0A6J6B9G2-F1
#
_cell.length_a   1.000
_cell.length_b   1.000
_cell.length_c   1.000
_cell.angle_alpha   90.00
_cell.angle_beta   90.00
_cell.angle_gamma   90.00
#
_symmetry.space_group_name_H-M   'P 1'
#
loop_
_entity.id
_entity.type
_entity.pdbx_description
1 polymer ?
#
loop_
_entity_poly.entity_id
_entity_poly.type
_entity_poly.pdbx_seq_one_letter_code
_entity_poly.pdbx_strand_id
1 'polypeptide(L)'
;MTQEHGKVPSDALGEVARGLENIEFACGVPAMLKGGYSEQASTGVDVYSIRQPLGVVAGITPFNFPAMVPMWMFANAIMCGNTFILKPSEKDPSASMFIADLLRQAGLPDGVYNVVHGDKVAVDRLLDHPDIAAVSFVGSTPIAKYVYETGTKNGKRVQALGGAKNHMLVLPDADLDMAADAAISAAYGSAGERCMAVSVVLAVDTVADALVEKIKTRVPNIKVGAGTDPASEMGPLISREHRDKVAGYVTGAAKEGAKVVIDGTDKAKDEGFFLNPSLIDHVKPGMKCYDEEIFGPVLTVMRVKSYDEGLKAINDNQFGNGTAIFTRDGGVARQFQYEVNVGMVGINVPIPVPVSYYSFGGWKASLFGDQHMYGPEGINFYTRGKVVTSRWPDPRTSQVDLGFPHSR
;
A
#
# COMPACT_ATOMS: atom_id res chain seq x y z
N MET A 1 -3.01 -17.18 -8.29
CA MET A 1 -3.81 -15.93 -8.10
C MET A 1 -5.30 -16.23 -7.96
N THR A 2 -6.16 -16.21 -9.00
CA THR A 2 -7.62 -16.45 -8.83
C THR A 2 -7.94 -17.74 -8.09
N GLN A 3 -7.24 -18.84 -8.37
CA GLN A 3 -7.47 -20.12 -7.72
C GLN A 3 -7.04 -20.17 -6.24
N GLU A 4 -6.00 -19.43 -5.86
CA GLU A 4 -5.45 -19.47 -4.49
C GLU A 4 -6.03 -18.35 -3.61
N HIS A 5 -6.12 -17.13 -4.16
CA HIS A 5 -6.66 -15.97 -3.47
C HIS A 5 -8.19 -15.94 -3.50
N GLY A 6 -8.81 -16.30 -4.63
CA GLY A 6 -10.26 -16.21 -4.83
C GLY A 6 -10.74 -14.99 -5.63
N LYS A 7 -9.91 -13.96 -5.83
CA LYS A 7 -10.30 -12.78 -6.63
C LYS A 7 -10.63 -13.13 -8.08
N VAL A 8 -11.56 -12.39 -8.67
CA VAL A 8 -11.99 -12.58 -10.07
C VAL A 8 -10.85 -12.30 -11.07
N PRO A 9 -10.85 -12.91 -12.27
CA PRO A 9 -9.81 -12.74 -13.27
C PRO A 9 -9.54 -11.29 -13.65
N SER A 10 -10.56 -10.44 -13.72
CA SER A 10 -10.40 -9.00 -14.02
C SER A 10 -9.55 -8.30 -12.95
N ASP A 11 -9.75 -8.60 -11.68
CA ASP A 11 -8.93 -8.08 -10.58
C ASP A 11 -7.51 -8.63 -10.63
N ALA A 12 -7.34 -9.93 -10.93
CA ALA A 12 -6.02 -10.54 -11.07
C ALA A 12 -5.22 -9.95 -12.26
N LEU A 13 -5.88 -9.68 -13.38
CA LEU A 13 -5.26 -9.02 -14.54
C LEU A 13 -4.91 -7.56 -14.23
N GLY A 14 -5.79 -6.84 -13.54
CA GLY A 14 -5.51 -5.48 -13.07
C GLY A 14 -4.31 -5.43 -12.13
N GLU A 15 -4.20 -6.39 -11.23
CA GLU A 15 -3.02 -6.54 -10.36
C GLU A 15 -1.72 -6.73 -11.17
N VAL A 16 -1.73 -7.65 -12.14
CA VAL A 16 -0.55 -7.88 -13.00
C VAL A 16 -0.18 -6.63 -13.78
N ALA A 17 -1.15 -5.94 -14.36
CA ALA A 17 -0.92 -4.69 -15.09
C ALA A 17 -0.21 -3.64 -14.21
N ARG A 18 -0.69 -3.45 -12.97
CA ARG A 18 -0.08 -2.52 -12.00
C ARG A 18 1.32 -2.94 -11.57
N GLY A 19 1.60 -4.24 -11.51
CA GLY A 19 2.95 -4.75 -11.30
C GLY A 19 3.87 -4.47 -12.49
N LEU A 20 3.38 -4.66 -13.73
CA LEU A 20 4.13 -4.38 -14.95
C LEU A 20 4.48 -2.89 -15.08
N GLU A 21 3.58 -1.98 -14.73
CA GLU A 21 3.88 -0.53 -14.68
C GLU A 21 5.10 -0.21 -13.78
N ASN A 22 5.33 -0.99 -12.73
CA ASN A 22 6.51 -0.84 -11.86
C ASN A 22 7.77 -1.39 -12.50
N ILE A 23 7.67 -2.49 -13.25
CA ILE A 23 8.80 -2.99 -14.07
C ILE A 23 9.18 -1.94 -15.12
N GLU A 24 8.19 -1.39 -15.83
CA GLU A 24 8.39 -0.36 -16.84
C GLU A 24 9.06 0.89 -16.28
N PHE A 25 8.62 1.37 -15.11
CA PHE A 25 9.28 2.47 -14.42
C PHE A 25 10.74 2.12 -14.07
N ALA A 26 10.98 0.94 -13.50
CA ALA A 26 12.31 0.50 -13.09
C ALA A 26 13.29 0.37 -14.27
N CYS A 27 12.81 0.10 -15.50
CA CYS A 27 13.64 0.14 -16.71
C CYS A 27 14.28 1.52 -16.97
N GLY A 28 13.73 2.60 -16.40
CA GLY A 28 14.29 3.96 -16.47
C GLY A 28 15.44 4.24 -15.49
N VAL A 29 15.89 3.24 -14.71
CA VAL A 29 16.90 3.42 -13.64
C VAL A 29 18.21 4.12 -14.05
N PRO A 30 18.76 4.00 -15.29
CA PRO A 30 20.00 4.69 -15.62
C PRO A 30 19.90 6.21 -15.49
N ALA A 31 18.74 6.79 -15.77
CA ALA A 31 18.51 8.22 -15.56
C ALA A 31 18.38 8.56 -14.07
N MET A 32 17.77 7.67 -13.29
CA MET A 32 17.46 7.88 -11.87
C MET A 32 18.67 7.70 -10.95
N LEU A 33 19.69 6.96 -11.38
CA LEU A 33 20.94 6.77 -10.62
C LEU A 33 21.96 7.90 -10.79
N LYS A 34 21.70 8.88 -11.66
CA LYS A 34 22.58 10.03 -11.87
C LYS A 34 22.87 10.74 -10.55
N GLY A 35 24.15 10.98 -10.30
CA GLY A 35 24.60 11.87 -9.24
C GLY A 35 24.77 13.31 -9.75
N GLY A 36 25.23 14.18 -8.85
CA GLY A 36 25.65 15.55 -9.18
C GLY A 36 27.16 15.63 -9.36
N TYR A 37 27.63 16.64 -10.09
CA TYR A 37 29.05 16.95 -10.27
C TYR A 37 29.26 18.47 -10.19
N SER A 38 30.24 18.89 -9.40
CA SER A 38 30.70 20.27 -9.28
C SER A 38 32.18 20.31 -9.64
N GLU A 39 32.47 20.81 -10.84
CA GLU A 39 33.84 21.12 -11.27
C GLU A 39 34.35 22.34 -10.50
N GLN A 40 35.59 22.29 -10.02
CA GLN A 40 36.25 23.41 -9.32
C GLN A 40 35.42 23.94 -8.13
N ALA A 41 34.83 23.04 -7.35
CA ALA A 41 34.20 23.38 -6.06
C ALA A 41 35.17 24.11 -5.11
N SER A 42 36.47 23.89 -5.30
CA SER A 42 37.58 24.76 -4.89
C SER A 42 38.70 24.68 -5.94
N THR A 43 39.77 25.47 -5.82
CA THR A 43 40.89 25.49 -6.77
C THR A 43 41.53 24.10 -6.92
N GLY A 44 41.36 23.49 -8.08
CA GLY A 44 41.85 22.14 -8.41
C GLY A 44 41.09 21.01 -7.70
N VAL A 45 39.92 21.28 -7.14
CA VAL A 45 39.10 20.33 -6.38
C VAL A 45 37.72 20.18 -7.01
N ASP A 46 37.40 18.97 -7.45
CA ASP A 46 36.07 18.59 -7.91
C ASP A 46 35.31 17.87 -6.79
N VAL A 47 33.99 18.01 -6.77
CA VAL A 47 33.10 17.30 -5.84
C VAL A 47 31.97 16.66 -6.63
N TYR A 48 31.72 15.36 -6.45
CA TYR A 48 30.64 14.66 -7.13
C TYR A 48 30.01 13.56 -6.29
N SER A 49 28.76 13.20 -6.61
CA SER A 49 28.02 12.15 -5.94
C SER A 49 27.78 10.94 -6.85
N ILE A 50 27.72 9.76 -6.23
CA ILE A 50 27.50 8.46 -6.87
C ILE A 50 26.43 7.74 -6.05
N ARG A 51 25.50 7.07 -6.73
CA ARG A 51 24.57 6.12 -6.10
C ARG A 51 25.03 4.70 -6.36
N GLN A 52 25.11 3.91 -5.30
CA GLN A 52 25.52 2.50 -5.36
C GLN A 52 24.47 1.60 -4.68
N PRO A 53 24.38 0.32 -5.06
CA PRO A 53 23.50 -0.63 -4.39
C PRO A 53 23.92 -0.84 -2.92
N LEU A 54 22.95 -1.37 -2.15
CA LEU A 54 23.12 -1.76 -0.76
C LEU A 54 23.76 -3.14 -0.64
N GLY A 55 23.45 -4.07 -1.55
CA GLY A 55 23.91 -5.47 -1.51
C GLY A 55 22.73 -6.43 -1.58
N VAL A 56 22.56 -7.28 -0.57
CA VAL A 56 21.39 -8.17 -0.44
C VAL A 56 20.26 -7.43 0.28
N VAL A 57 19.06 -7.47 -0.28
CA VAL A 57 17.84 -6.91 0.34
C VAL A 57 16.71 -7.92 0.31
N ALA A 58 15.72 -7.76 1.20
CA ALA A 58 14.60 -8.69 1.31
C ALA A 58 13.24 -7.98 1.23
N GLY A 59 12.26 -8.68 0.65
CA GLY A 59 10.86 -8.28 0.61
C GLY A 59 9.96 -9.30 1.29
N ILE A 60 9.02 -8.83 2.11
CA ILE A 60 8.01 -9.66 2.76
C ILE A 60 6.63 -9.15 2.32
N THR A 61 5.84 -9.98 1.65
CA THR A 61 4.61 -9.54 0.97
C THR A 61 3.35 -10.23 1.50
N PRO A 62 2.19 -9.54 1.45
CA PRO A 62 0.92 -10.05 1.97
C PRO A 62 0.25 -10.95 0.93
N PHE A 63 -0.85 -11.60 1.34
CA PHE A 63 -1.63 -12.45 0.45
C PHE A 63 -2.42 -11.65 -0.59
N ASN A 64 -2.85 -10.42 -0.26
CA ASN A 64 -3.90 -9.81 -1.07
C ASN A 64 -3.44 -9.34 -2.46
N PHE A 65 -2.13 -9.26 -2.71
CA PHE A 65 -1.54 -8.89 -3.99
C PHE A 65 -0.22 -9.66 -4.23
N PRO A 66 -0.29 -10.97 -4.54
CA PRO A 66 0.87 -11.86 -4.61
C PRO A 66 1.72 -11.67 -5.88
N ALA A 67 1.33 -10.79 -6.80
CA ALA A 67 2.09 -10.41 -7.98
C ALA A 67 2.51 -8.92 -7.91
N MET A 68 1.56 -8.02 -7.69
CA MET A 68 1.82 -6.57 -7.72
C MET A 68 2.81 -6.13 -6.63
N VAL A 69 2.59 -6.54 -5.38
CA VAL A 69 3.44 -6.09 -4.26
C VAL A 69 4.87 -6.63 -4.34
N PRO A 70 5.12 -7.90 -4.72
CA PRO A 70 6.46 -8.34 -5.06
C PRO A 70 7.13 -7.46 -6.13
N MET A 71 6.42 -7.16 -7.23
CA MET A 71 6.96 -6.32 -8.32
C MET A 71 7.29 -4.90 -7.86
N TRP A 72 6.54 -4.32 -6.93
CA TRP A 72 6.88 -3.02 -6.32
C TRP A 72 8.25 -3.02 -5.64
N MET A 73 8.64 -4.16 -5.06
CA MET A 73 9.86 -4.28 -4.28
C MET A 73 11.04 -4.69 -5.15
N PHE A 74 10.95 -5.85 -5.81
CA PHE A 74 12.12 -6.43 -6.47
C PHE A 74 12.54 -5.63 -7.71
N ALA A 75 11.61 -4.96 -8.40
CA ALA A 75 11.91 -4.25 -9.64
C ALA A 75 12.93 -3.14 -9.40
N ASN A 76 12.64 -2.24 -8.46
CA ASN A 76 13.56 -1.16 -8.10
C ASN A 76 14.83 -1.73 -7.46
N ALA A 77 14.73 -2.74 -6.59
CA ALA A 77 15.90 -3.32 -5.93
C ALA A 77 16.91 -3.88 -6.94
N ILE A 78 16.45 -4.74 -7.85
CA ILE A 78 17.29 -5.40 -8.85
C ILE A 78 17.83 -4.39 -9.86
N MET A 79 16.99 -3.47 -10.34
CA MET A 79 17.43 -2.44 -11.29
C MET A 79 18.46 -1.48 -10.67
N CYS A 80 18.41 -1.24 -9.35
CA CYS A 80 19.46 -0.51 -8.64
C CYS A 80 20.77 -1.32 -8.42
N GLY A 81 20.81 -2.59 -8.82
CA GLY A 81 21.99 -3.46 -8.72
C GLY A 81 22.07 -4.30 -7.43
N ASN A 82 20.96 -4.48 -6.71
CA ASN A 82 20.90 -5.35 -5.52
C ASN A 82 20.51 -6.79 -5.91
N THR A 83 20.80 -7.75 -5.03
CA THR A 83 20.13 -9.06 -5.05
C THR A 83 18.95 -9.05 -4.09
N PHE A 84 17.92 -9.83 -4.41
CA PHE A 84 16.63 -9.77 -3.74
C PHE A 84 16.19 -11.15 -3.24
N ILE A 85 15.72 -11.19 -1.99
CA ILE A 85 15.07 -12.34 -1.38
C ILE A 85 13.60 -12.01 -1.12
N LEU A 86 12.69 -12.67 -1.83
CA LEU A 86 11.26 -12.55 -1.59
C LEU A 86 10.79 -13.64 -0.61
N LYS A 87 10.12 -13.22 0.46
CA LYS A 87 9.25 -14.06 1.29
C LYS A 87 7.79 -13.71 0.97
N PRO A 88 7.11 -14.46 0.09
CA PRO A 88 5.73 -14.17 -0.25
C PRO A 88 4.77 -14.70 0.82
N SER A 89 3.48 -14.36 0.74
CA SER A 89 2.49 -15.03 1.58
C SER A 89 2.44 -16.52 1.28
N GLU A 90 2.33 -17.32 2.34
CA GLU A 90 2.15 -18.77 2.27
C GLU A 90 0.74 -19.17 1.82
N LYS A 91 -0.21 -18.22 1.76
CA LYS A 91 -1.60 -18.49 1.37
C LYS A 91 -1.79 -18.65 -0.14
N ASP A 92 -1.02 -17.91 -0.95
CA ASP A 92 -1.13 -17.90 -2.41
C ASP A 92 0.24 -17.74 -3.12
N PRO A 93 1.17 -18.67 -2.89
CA PRO A 93 2.57 -18.53 -3.27
C PRO A 93 2.84 -18.71 -4.77
N SER A 94 1.94 -19.34 -5.55
CA SER A 94 2.26 -19.79 -6.91
C SER A 94 2.60 -18.64 -7.86
N ALA A 95 1.99 -17.45 -7.66
CA ALA A 95 2.28 -16.27 -8.49
C ALA A 95 3.75 -15.85 -8.37
N SER A 96 4.31 -15.87 -7.16
CA SER A 96 5.71 -15.49 -6.92
C SER A 96 6.69 -16.48 -7.54
N MET A 97 6.36 -17.77 -7.54
CA MET A 97 7.16 -18.80 -8.22
C MET A 97 7.10 -18.68 -9.73
N PHE A 98 5.93 -18.36 -10.28
CA PHE A 98 5.78 -18.11 -11.71
C PHE A 98 6.58 -16.88 -12.16
N ILE A 99 6.55 -15.79 -11.39
CA ILE A 99 7.37 -14.60 -11.64
C ILE A 99 8.86 -14.94 -11.60
N ALA A 100 9.31 -15.78 -10.65
CA ALA A 100 10.71 -16.22 -10.58
C ALA A 100 11.15 -16.92 -11.87
N ASP A 101 10.32 -17.83 -12.39
CA ASP A 101 10.61 -18.52 -13.65
C ASP A 101 10.62 -17.56 -14.85
N LEU A 102 9.69 -16.61 -14.91
CA LEU A 102 9.67 -15.58 -15.96
C LEU A 102 10.93 -14.68 -15.92
N LEU A 103 11.39 -14.29 -14.74
CA LEU A 103 12.64 -13.51 -14.61
C LEU A 103 13.85 -14.31 -15.09
N ARG A 104 13.89 -15.62 -14.78
CA ARG A 104 14.93 -16.52 -15.28
C ARG A 104 14.91 -16.62 -16.81
N GLN A 105 13.72 -16.79 -17.40
CA GLN A 105 13.53 -16.81 -18.85
C GLN A 105 13.92 -15.48 -19.51
N ALA A 106 13.69 -14.35 -18.83
CA ALA A 106 14.11 -13.02 -19.26
C ALA A 106 15.63 -12.79 -19.19
N GLY A 107 16.40 -13.74 -18.65
CA GLY A 107 17.86 -13.68 -18.60
C GLY A 107 18.42 -13.09 -17.31
N LEU A 108 17.62 -12.98 -16.24
CA LEU A 108 18.12 -12.57 -14.93
C LEU A 108 19.11 -13.63 -14.40
N PRO A 109 20.33 -13.25 -13.98
CA PRO A 109 21.32 -14.22 -13.48
C PRO A 109 20.84 -14.97 -12.24
N ASP A 110 21.27 -16.24 -12.12
CA ASP A 110 20.99 -17.08 -10.96
C ASP A 110 21.44 -16.40 -9.66
N GLY A 111 20.60 -16.49 -8.62
CA GLY A 111 20.88 -15.90 -7.31
C GLY A 111 20.55 -14.41 -7.17
N VAL A 112 20.20 -13.70 -8.25
CA VAL A 112 19.79 -12.29 -8.17
C VAL A 112 18.37 -12.15 -7.59
N TYR A 113 17.46 -13.06 -7.91
CA TYR A 113 16.12 -13.12 -7.34
C TYR A 113 15.87 -14.50 -6.76
N ASN A 114 15.59 -14.56 -5.46
CA ASN A 114 15.36 -15.81 -4.73
C ASN A 114 14.01 -15.76 -4.04
N VAL A 115 13.25 -16.85 -4.07
CA VAL A 115 11.99 -16.98 -3.33
C VAL A 115 12.21 -17.94 -2.18
N VAL A 116 11.93 -17.50 -0.95
CA VAL A 116 12.00 -18.30 0.26
C VAL A 116 10.62 -18.34 0.90
N HIS A 117 9.92 -19.46 0.76
CA HIS A 117 8.65 -19.68 1.45
C HIS A 117 8.88 -19.91 2.95
N GLY A 118 7.84 -19.67 3.74
CA GLY A 118 7.86 -19.92 5.17
C GLY A 118 6.82 -19.07 5.89
N ASP A 119 6.95 -18.95 7.19
CA ASP A 119 6.08 -18.17 8.06
C ASP A 119 6.92 -17.16 8.86
N LYS A 120 6.56 -16.90 10.12
CA LYS A 120 7.32 -16.08 11.05
C LYS A 120 8.79 -16.51 11.18
N VAL A 121 9.11 -17.81 11.14
CA VAL A 121 10.50 -18.28 11.27
C VAL A 121 11.36 -17.76 10.12
N ALA A 122 10.83 -17.78 8.90
CA ALA A 122 11.52 -17.22 7.73
C ALA A 122 11.67 -15.70 7.85
N VAL A 123 10.62 -15.00 8.30
CA VAL A 123 10.68 -13.55 8.55
C VAL A 123 11.77 -13.21 9.56
N ASP A 124 11.76 -13.84 10.73
CA ASP A 124 12.74 -13.58 11.80
C ASP A 124 14.17 -13.85 11.31
N ARG A 125 14.38 -14.94 10.55
CA ARG A 125 15.68 -15.23 9.95
C ARG A 125 16.18 -14.14 9.01
N LEU A 126 15.29 -13.54 8.21
CA LEU A 126 15.63 -12.41 7.32
C LEU A 126 15.96 -11.15 8.12
N LEU A 127 15.22 -10.88 9.20
CA LEU A 127 15.46 -9.72 10.08
C LEU A 127 16.79 -9.83 10.84
N ASP A 128 17.21 -11.05 11.18
CA ASP A 128 18.45 -11.30 11.94
C ASP A 128 19.69 -11.52 11.06
N HIS A 129 19.54 -11.80 9.77
CA HIS A 129 20.70 -12.09 8.91
C HIS A 129 21.62 -10.86 8.79
N PRO A 130 22.94 -10.97 9.08
CA PRO A 130 23.86 -9.83 9.04
C PRO A 130 24.07 -9.27 7.63
N ASP A 131 24.05 -10.12 6.61
CA ASP A 131 24.29 -9.70 5.21
C ASP A 131 23.11 -9.02 4.51
N ILE A 132 21.92 -9.02 5.12
CA ILE A 132 20.75 -8.33 4.56
C ILE A 132 20.79 -6.86 4.99
N ALA A 133 20.95 -5.96 4.02
CA ALA A 133 21.13 -4.53 4.27
C ALA A 133 19.79 -3.77 4.46
N ALA A 134 18.72 -4.23 3.80
CA ALA A 134 17.42 -3.59 3.87
C ALA A 134 16.26 -4.59 3.78
N VAL A 135 15.14 -4.25 4.41
CA VAL A 135 13.91 -5.04 4.42
C VAL A 135 12.72 -4.17 4.03
N SER A 136 11.96 -4.62 3.04
CA SER A 136 10.71 -4.01 2.61
C SER A 136 9.55 -4.90 3.03
N PHE A 137 8.56 -4.35 3.74
CA PHE A 137 7.41 -5.11 4.24
C PHE A 137 6.10 -4.45 3.84
N VAL A 138 5.11 -5.26 3.46
CA VAL A 138 3.71 -4.84 3.33
C VAL A 138 2.83 -5.88 4.04
N GLY A 139 1.92 -5.42 4.89
CA GLY A 139 0.98 -6.29 5.60
C GLY A 139 0.23 -5.55 6.70
N SER A 140 -0.23 -6.26 7.73
CA SER A 140 -0.96 -5.64 8.84
C SER A 140 -0.06 -4.73 9.70
N THR A 141 -0.63 -3.67 10.27
CA THR A 141 0.09 -2.72 11.14
C THR A 141 0.86 -3.36 12.30
N PRO A 142 0.32 -4.34 13.05
CA PRO A 142 1.09 -4.97 14.14
C PRO A 142 2.37 -5.65 13.65
N ILE A 143 2.31 -6.32 12.49
CA ILE A 143 3.47 -7.00 11.90
C ILE A 143 4.43 -5.99 11.24
N ALA A 144 3.90 -4.94 10.59
CA ALA A 144 4.71 -3.86 10.04
C ALA A 144 5.57 -3.20 11.13
N LYS A 145 4.95 -2.89 12.28
CA LYS A 145 5.65 -2.36 13.46
C LYS A 145 6.72 -3.32 13.96
N TYR A 146 6.40 -4.61 14.10
CA TYR A 146 7.37 -5.63 14.53
C TYR A 146 8.58 -5.72 13.59
N VAL A 147 8.34 -5.77 12.28
CA VAL A 147 9.39 -5.83 11.25
C VAL A 147 10.25 -4.57 11.28
N TYR A 148 9.63 -3.40 11.40
CA TYR A 148 10.33 -2.12 11.50
C TYR A 148 11.23 -2.06 12.74
N GLU A 149 10.68 -2.33 13.93
CA GLU A 149 11.42 -2.27 15.19
C GLU A 149 12.57 -3.28 15.22
N THR A 150 12.31 -4.53 14.82
CA THR A 150 13.31 -5.61 14.85
C THR A 150 14.39 -5.40 13.79
N GLY A 151 14.01 -5.08 12.55
CA GLY A 151 14.97 -4.85 11.47
C GLY A 151 15.87 -3.63 11.75
N THR A 152 15.28 -2.53 12.24
CA THR A 152 16.05 -1.33 12.60
C THR A 152 16.96 -1.57 13.80
N LYS A 153 16.50 -2.31 14.82
CA LYS A 153 17.34 -2.74 15.95
C LYS A 153 18.57 -3.54 15.48
N ASN A 154 18.41 -4.32 14.41
CA ASN A 154 19.50 -5.07 13.79
C ASN A 154 20.30 -4.26 12.74
N GLY A 155 20.15 -2.94 12.72
CA GLY A 155 20.94 -2.02 11.87
C GLY A 155 20.53 -1.98 10.39
N LYS A 156 19.37 -2.58 10.03
CA LYS A 156 18.87 -2.61 8.65
C LYS A 156 18.08 -1.36 8.34
N ARG A 157 18.07 -0.94 7.07
CA ARG A 157 17.07 0.01 6.57
C ARG A 157 15.74 -0.71 6.41
N VAL A 158 14.65 -0.16 6.96
CA VAL A 158 13.32 -0.79 6.88
C VAL A 158 12.27 0.21 6.41
N GLN A 159 11.48 -0.19 5.41
CA GLN A 159 10.21 0.44 5.09
C GLN A 159 9.11 -0.61 5.29
N ALA A 160 8.12 -0.30 6.13
CA ALA A 160 7.08 -1.26 6.50
C ALA A 160 5.70 -0.62 6.41
N LEU A 161 4.91 -1.05 5.44
CA LEU A 161 3.57 -0.55 5.22
C LEU A 161 2.55 -1.41 5.96
N GLY A 162 1.71 -0.73 6.72
CA GLY A 162 0.70 -1.32 7.60
C GLY A 162 -0.70 -1.38 6.99
N GLY A 163 -1.67 -1.57 7.87
CA GLY A 163 -3.09 -1.59 7.54
C GLY A 163 -3.68 -0.21 7.31
N ALA A 164 -4.98 -0.19 7.04
CA ALA A 164 -5.71 0.99 6.68
C ALA A 164 -7.15 1.01 7.22
N LYS A 165 -7.73 2.20 7.25
CA LYS A 165 -9.15 2.43 7.44
C LYS A 165 -9.58 3.63 6.61
N ASN A 166 -9.58 3.48 5.29
CA ASN A 166 -9.72 4.63 4.41
C ASN A 166 -11.14 5.19 4.44
N HIS A 167 -11.21 6.52 4.53
CA HIS A 167 -12.46 7.28 4.55
C HIS A 167 -12.76 7.89 3.18
N MET A 168 -14.04 7.96 2.85
CA MET A 168 -14.57 8.71 1.73
C MET A 168 -15.54 9.78 2.26
N LEU A 169 -15.11 11.04 2.27
CA LEU A 169 -15.91 12.18 2.68
C LEU A 169 -16.78 12.66 1.52
N VAL A 170 -18.10 12.64 1.70
CA VAL A 170 -19.08 13.05 0.69
C VAL A 170 -19.79 14.31 1.15
N LEU A 171 -19.53 15.43 0.45
CA LEU A 171 -20.11 16.73 0.75
C LEU A 171 -21.47 16.94 0.07
N PRO A 172 -22.28 17.91 0.53
CA PRO A 172 -23.63 18.11 0.00
C PRO A 172 -23.71 18.48 -1.48
N ASP A 173 -22.64 19.05 -2.03
CA ASP A 173 -22.54 19.45 -3.44
C ASP A 173 -22.01 18.34 -4.35
N ALA A 174 -21.65 17.18 -3.78
CA ALA A 174 -21.19 16.03 -4.53
C ALA A 174 -22.28 15.46 -5.44
N ASP A 175 -21.86 14.84 -6.55
CA ASP A 175 -22.73 13.97 -7.32
C ASP A 175 -22.94 12.65 -6.55
N LEU A 176 -24.14 12.47 -5.98
CA LEU A 176 -24.42 11.33 -5.11
C LEU A 176 -24.52 9.99 -5.85
N ASP A 177 -24.83 9.99 -7.16
CA ASP A 177 -24.82 8.76 -7.95
C ASP A 177 -23.39 8.32 -8.22
N MET A 178 -22.53 9.26 -8.64
CA MET A 178 -21.10 9.00 -8.81
C MET A 178 -20.44 8.58 -7.49
N ALA A 179 -20.78 9.23 -6.38
CA ALA A 179 -20.26 8.89 -5.06
C ALA A 179 -20.71 7.48 -4.62
N ALA A 180 -21.97 7.11 -4.87
CA ALA A 180 -22.46 5.76 -4.57
C ALA A 180 -21.76 4.70 -5.41
N ASP A 181 -21.61 4.89 -6.74
CA ASP A 181 -20.89 3.97 -7.63
C ASP A 181 -19.42 3.80 -7.20
N ALA A 182 -18.79 4.90 -6.82
CA ALA A 182 -17.42 4.92 -6.32
C ALA A 182 -17.28 4.16 -4.99
N ALA A 183 -18.22 4.34 -4.05
CA ALA A 183 -18.24 3.64 -2.77
C ALA A 183 -18.39 2.11 -2.96
N ILE A 184 -19.27 1.67 -3.86
CA ILE A 184 -19.42 0.25 -4.21
C ILE A 184 -18.11 -0.33 -4.73
N SER A 185 -17.54 0.32 -5.77
CA SER A 185 -16.34 -0.16 -6.46
C SER A 185 -15.13 -0.24 -5.51
N ALA A 186 -15.01 0.74 -4.62
CA ALA A 186 -13.89 0.82 -3.70
C ALA A 186 -14.03 -0.03 -2.43
N ALA A 187 -15.25 -0.35 -2.00
CA ALA A 187 -15.47 -1.17 -0.80
C ALA A 187 -15.44 -2.67 -1.09
N TYR A 188 -16.00 -3.11 -2.23
CA TYR A 188 -16.27 -4.53 -2.47
C TYR A 188 -15.37 -5.17 -3.55
N GLY A 189 -14.60 -4.37 -4.30
CA GLY A 189 -13.59 -4.89 -5.22
C GLY A 189 -12.59 -5.81 -4.50
N SER A 190 -12.30 -6.99 -5.08
CA SER A 190 -11.56 -8.07 -4.41
C SER A 190 -12.08 -8.41 -3.00
N ALA A 191 -13.41 -8.42 -2.82
CA ALA A 191 -14.07 -8.67 -1.54
C ALA A 191 -13.61 -7.72 -0.41
N GLY A 192 -13.14 -6.52 -0.73
CA GLY A 192 -12.65 -5.56 0.27
C GLY A 192 -11.29 -5.93 0.89
N GLU A 193 -10.60 -6.97 0.40
CA GLU A 193 -9.26 -7.37 0.83
C GLU A 193 -8.18 -6.46 0.21
N ARG A 194 -8.35 -5.14 0.34
CA ARG A 194 -7.41 -4.13 -0.17
C ARG A 194 -7.11 -3.11 0.92
N CYS A 195 -5.83 -2.84 1.18
CA CYS A 195 -5.43 -1.73 2.07
C CYS A 195 -5.87 -0.35 1.54
N MET A 196 -6.28 -0.26 0.27
CA MET A 196 -6.82 0.94 -0.37
C MET A 196 -8.34 0.89 -0.55
N ALA A 197 -9.03 -0.13 -0.02
CA ALA A 197 -10.48 -0.16 -0.03
C ALA A 197 -11.05 1.00 0.79
N VAL A 198 -12.13 1.61 0.30
CA VAL A 198 -12.93 2.53 1.12
C VAL A 198 -13.73 1.68 2.08
N SER A 199 -13.47 1.85 3.38
CA SER A 199 -14.15 1.06 4.43
C SER A 199 -15.12 1.91 5.25
N VAL A 200 -15.00 3.23 5.19
CA VAL A 200 -15.87 4.20 5.87
C VAL A 200 -16.28 5.29 4.90
N VAL A 201 -17.58 5.47 4.68
CA VAL A 201 -18.13 6.69 4.06
C VAL A 201 -18.48 7.67 5.17
N LEU A 202 -17.93 8.88 5.10
CA LEU A 202 -18.31 10.01 5.94
C LEU A 202 -19.33 10.84 5.14
N ALA A 203 -20.61 10.68 5.46
CA ALA A 203 -21.67 11.38 4.75
C ALA A 203 -22.14 12.60 5.56
N VAL A 204 -22.12 13.79 4.94
CA VAL A 204 -22.68 14.98 5.57
C VAL A 204 -24.20 14.80 5.75
N ASP A 205 -24.73 15.12 6.94
CA ASP A 205 -26.10 14.80 7.38
C ASP A 205 -27.18 15.14 6.33
N THR A 206 -27.04 16.26 5.62
CA THR A 206 -28.00 16.72 4.61
C THR A 206 -28.13 15.82 3.38
N VAL A 207 -27.14 14.96 3.12
CA VAL A 207 -27.13 14.00 2.00
C VAL A 207 -27.04 12.54 2.44
N ALA A 208 -26.85 12.28 3.73
CA ALA A 208 -26.58 10.94 4.24
C ALA A 208 -27.68 9.92 3.91
N ASP A 209 -28.96 10.25 4.12
CA ASP A 209 -30.08 9.33 3.81
C ASP A 209 -30.14 8.99 2.32
N ALA A 210 -30.00 10.00 1.46
CA ALA A 210 -30.03 9.83 0.01
C ALA A 210 -28.85 8.97 -0.47
N LEU A 211 -27.65 9.19 0.08
CA LEU A 211 -26.47 8.40 -0.26
C LEU A 211 -26.60 6.95 0.22
N VAL A 212 -27.05 6.72 1.45
CA VAL A 212 -27.26 5.37 2.00
C VAL A 212 -28.27 4.59 1.16
N GLU A 213 -29.40 5.18 0.77
CA GLU A 213 -30.38 4.51 -0.10
C GLU A 213 -29.82 4.24 -1.51
N LYS A 214 -29.01 5.14 -2.07
CA LYS A 214 -28.33 4.91 -3.36
C LYS A 214 -27.32 3.76 -3.29
N ILE A 215 -26.56 3.64 -2.21
CA ILE A 215 -25.63 2.52 -2.02
C ILE A 215 -26.42 1.22 -1.82
N LYS A 216 -27.41 1.24 -0.93
CA LYS A 216 -28.26 0.09 -0.58
C LYS A 216 -28.96 -0.53 -1.80
N THR A 217 -29.39 0.26 -2.77
CA THR A 217 -30.04 -0.27 -3.99
C THR A 217 -29.06 -0.89 -4.99
N ARG A 218 -27.77 -0.56 -4.90
CA ARG A 218 -26.71 -1.09 -5.77
C ARG A 218 -26.06 -2.36 -5.24
N VAL A 219 -25.84 -2.44 -3.92
CA VAL A 219 -25.14 -3.56 -3.27
C VAL A 219 -25.70 -4.94 -3.65
N PRO A 220 -27.03 -5.20 -3.69
CA PRO A 220 -27.58 -6.51 -4.02
C PRO A 220 -27.30 -6.98 -5.45
N ASN A 221 -26.87 -6.09 -6.35
CA ASN A 221 -26.58 -6.44 -7.74
C ASN A 221 -25.19 -7.08 -7.91
N ILE A 222 -24.33 -7.02 -6.88
CA ILE A 222 -22.98 -7.60 -6.92
C ILE A 222 -23.08 -9.12 -6.96
N LYS A 223 -22.57 -9.73 -8.02
CA LYS A 223 -22.59 -11.18 -8.20
C LYS A 223 -21.44 -11.85 -7.45
N VAL A 224 -21.78 -12.48 -6.33
CA VAL A 224 -20.83 -13.23 -5.50
C VAL A 224 -20.74 -14.69 -5.95
N GLY A 225 -19.53 -15.14 -6.28
CA GLY A 225 -19.31 -16.50 -6.74
C GLY A 225 -17.84 -16.88 -6.83
N ALA A 226 -17.57 -18.11 -7.26
CA ALA A 226 -16.20 -18.56 -7.43
C ALA A 226 -15.46 -17.64 -8.40
N GLY A 227 -14.23 -17.25 -8.08
CA GLY A 227 -13.47 -16.33 -8.93
C GLY A 227 -13.34 -16.83 -10.38
N THR A 228 -13.31 -18.14 -10.60
CA THR A 228 -13.24 -18.76 -11.94
C THR A 228 -14.55 -18.70 -12.73
N ASP A 229 -15.67 -18.34 -12.12
CA ASP A 229 -16.95 -18.16 -12.81
C ASP A 229 -16.96 -16.77 -13.48
N PRO A 230 -17.09 -16.68 -14.82
CA PRO A 230 -17.07 -15.40 -15.55
C PRO A 230 -18.26 -14.48 -15.21
N ALA A 231 -19.32 -14.99 -14.57
CA ALA A 231 -20.42 -14.17 -14.10
C ALA A 231 -20.16 -13.51 -12.72
N SER A 232 -19.11 -13.93 -12.01
CA SER A 232 -18.78 -13.38 -10.69
C SER A 232 -18.09 -12.03 -10.80
N GLU A 233 -18.52 -11.09 -9.97
CA GLU A 233 -17.91 -9.77 -9.79
C GLU A 233 -17.09 -9.72 -8.49
N MET A 234 -17.40 -10.60 -7.54
CA MET A 234 -16.71 -10.70 -6.26
C MET A 234 -16.49 -12.17 -5.88
N GLY A 235 -15.25 -12.47 -5.48
CA GLY A 235 -14.82 -13.79 -5.01
C GLY A 235 -15.08 -14.05 -3.52
N PRO A 236 -14.63 -15.21 -3.00
CA PRO A 236 -14.57 -15.47 -1.56
C PRO A 236 -13.43 -14.68 -0.90
N LEU A 237 -13.44 -14.65 0.44
CA LEU A 237 -12.31 -14.21 1.25
C LEU A 237 -11.21 -15.27 1.29
N ILE A 238 -9.98 -14.90 1.68
CA ILE A 238 -8.80 -15.77 1.59
C ILE A 238 -8.87 -17.06 2.44
N SER A 239 -9.60 -17.06 3.56
CA SER A 239 -9.63 -18.19 4.51
C SER A 239 -10.92 -18.21 5.32
N ARG A 240 -11.28 -19.38 5.85
CA ARG A 240 -12.48 -19.55 6.71
C ARG A 240 -12.39 -18.69 7.96
N GLU A 241 -11.24 -18.68 8.61
CA GLU A 241 -10.99 -17.92 9.84
C GLU A 241 -11.17 -16.42 9.59
N HIS A 242 -10.70 -15.94 8.44
CA HIS A 242 -10.89 -14.54 8.05
C HIS A 242 -12.35 -14.24 7.71
N ARG A 243 -13.05 -15.13 7.00
CA ARG A 243 -14.49 -15.00 6.75
C ARG A 243 -15.28 -14.88 8.04
N ASP A 244 -15.03 -15.77 8.99
CA ASP A 244 -15.75 -15.83 10.26
C ASP A 244 -15.45 -14.58 11.12
N LYS A 245 -14.20 -14.09 11.10
CA LYS A 245 -13.82 -12.80 11.69
C LYS A 245 -14.61 -11.64 11.07
N VAL A 246 -14.67 -11.58 9.74
CA VAL A 246 -15.39 -10.51 9.03
C VAL A 246 -16.90 -10.54 9.35
N ALA A 247 -17.51 -11.72 9.32
CA ALA A 247 -18.91 -11.92 9.70
C ALA A 247 -19.20 -11.50 11.16
N GLY A 248 -18.21 -11.66 12.05
CA GLY A 248 -18.28 -11.20 13.44
C GLY A 248 -18.48 -9.69 13.58
N TYR A 249 -17.88 -8.86 12.73
CA TYR A 249 -18.11 -7.41 12.75
C TYR A 249 -19.55 -7.05 12.38
N VAL A 250 -20.11 -7.73 11.37
CA VAL A 250 -21.48 -7.48 10.88
C VAL A 250 -22.50 -7.90 11.94
N THR A 251 -22.41 -9.12 12.45
CA THR A 251 -23.32 -9.66 13.47
C THR A 251 -23.20 -8.97 14.82
N GLY A 252 -22.03 -8.38 15.12
CA GLY A 252 -21.79 -7.58 16.32
C GLY A 252 -22.30 -6.14 16.25
N ALA A 253 -22.38 -5.54 15.06
CA ALA A 253 -22.59 -4.11 14.87
C ALA A 253 -23.85 -3.54 15.54
N ALA A 254 -24.97 -4.27 15.48
CA ALA A 254 -26.22 -3.85 16.10
C ALA A 254 -26.11 -3.73 17.64
N LYS A 255 -25.30 -4.59 18.27
CA LYS A 255 -25.07 -4.56 19.72
C LYS A 255 -24.21 -3.37 20.14
N GLU A 256 -23.39 -2.85 19.23
CA GLU A 256 -22.56 -1.66 19.45
C GLU A 256 -23.30 -0.35 19.10
N GLY A 257 -24.58 -0.44 18.68
CA GLY A 257 -25.44 0.71 18.42
C GLY A 257 -25.48 1.18 16.96
N ALA A 258 -24.85 0.44 16.04
CA ALA A 258 -24.95 0.71 14.61
C ALA A 258 -26.21 0.07 14.00
N LYS A 259 -26.58 0.49 12.79
CA LYS A 259 -27.71 -0.05 12.04
C LYS A 259 -27.20 -0.92 10.88
N VAL A 260 -27.45 -2.22 10.92
CA VAL A 260 -27.17 -3.11 9.78
C VAL A 260 -28.23 -2.87 8.71
N VAL A 261 -27.85 -2.21 7.61
CA VAL A 261 -28.74 -1.88 6.48
C VAL A 261 -28.84 -3.05 5.51
N ILE A 262 -27.70 -3.71 5.28
CA ILE A 262 -27.60 -4.95 4.52
C ILE A 262 -26.75 -5.92 5.32
N ASP A 263 -27.34 -7.05 5.68
CA ASP A 263 -26.65 -8.14 6.36
C ASP A 263 -26.16 -9.16 5.32
N GLY A 264 -24.87 -9.10 4.99
CA GLY A 264 -24.24 -10.01 4.05
C GLY A 264 -23.87 -11.38 4.65
N THR A 265 -24.14 -11.60 5.95
CA THR A 265 -24.01 -12.91 6.58
C THR A 265 -25.22 -13.80 6.30
N ASP A 266 -26.38 -13.20 6.01
CA ASP A 266 -27.57 -13.92 5.56
C ASP A 266 -27.35 -14.51 4.16
N LYS A 267 -27.74 -15.78 3.99
CA LYS A 267 -27.65 -16.52 2.71
C LYS A 267 -26.26 -16.52 2.07
N ALA A 268 -25.19 -16.37 2.84
CA ALA A 268 -23.84 -16.62 2.34
C ALA A 268 -23.71 -18.10 1.93
N LYS A 269 -23.01 -18.39 0.82
CA LYS A 269 -22.82 -19.77 0.36
C LYS A 269 -21.96 -20.54 1.38
N ASP A 270 -22.42 -21.73 1.76
CA ASP A 270 -21.73 -22.57 2.75
C ASP A 270 -20.47 -23.25 2.19
N GLU A 271 -20.47 -23.54 0.89
CA GLU A 271 -19.34 -24.18 0.18
C GLU A 271 -18.30 -23.13 -0.23
N GLY A 272 -17.37 -22.83 0.67
CA GLY A 272 -16.26 -21.90 0.45
C GLY A 272 -16.10 -20.89 1.58
N PHE A 273 -15.36 -19.81 1.33
CA PHE A 273 -15.15 -18.70 2.27
C PHE A 273 -15.93 -17.46 1.82
N PHE A 274 -17.16 -17.67 1.36
CA PHE A 274 -18.00 -16.61 0.83
C PHE A 274 -18.62 -15.77 1.95
N LEU A 275 -18.69 -14.47 1.69
CA LEU A 275 -19.47 -13.53 2.48
C LEU A 275 -20.09 -12.52 1.52
N ASN A 276 -21.38 -12.28 1.62
CA ASN A 276 -22.03 -11.29 0.78
C ASN A 276 -21.65 -9.87 1.28
N PRO A 277 -21.72 -8.85 0.40
CA PRO A 277 -21.54 -7.46 0.78
C PRO A 277 -22.46 -7.03 1.93
N SER A 278 -21.90 -6.32 2.92
CA SER A 278 -22.64 -5.77 4.05
C SER A 278 -22.54 -4.25 4.08
N LEU A 279 -23.62 -3.58 4.49
CA LEU A 279 -23.69 -2.13 4.68
C LEU A 279 -24.17 -1.82 6.09
N ILE A 280 -23.37 -1.06 6.83
CA ILE A 280 -23.64 -0.68 8.22
C ILE A 280 -23.70 0.84 8.31
N ASP A 281 -24.80 1.39 8.80
CA ASP A 281 -25.04 2.84 8.97
C ASP A 281 -25.00 3.24 10.45
N HIS A 282 -24.91 4.55 10.71
CA HIS A 282 -24.78 5.15 12.04
C HIS A 282 -23.56 4.66 12.84
N VAL A 283 -22.48 4.32 12.13
CA VAL A 283 -21.21 3.90 12.74
C VAL A 283 -20.51 5.10 13.39
N LYS A 284 -19.84 4.88 14.52
CA LYS A 284 -19.14 5.89 15.32
C LYS A 284 -17.78 5.37 15.80
N PRO A 285 -16.81 6.25 16.09
CA PRO A 285 -15.59 5.88 16.81
C PRO A 285 -15.91 5.14 18.11
N GLY A 286 -15.11 4.10 18.45
CA GLY A 286 -15.35 3.22 19.59
C GLY A 286 -16.12 1.94 19.24
N MET A 287 -16.71 1.84 18.04
CA MET A 287 -17.26 0.59 17.51
C MET A 287 -16.15 -0.20 16.83
N LYS A 288 -16.12 -1.52 17.01
CA LYS A 288 -15.10 -2.40 16.41
C LYS A 288 -15.08 -2.31 14.89
N CYS A 289 -16.27 -2.22 14.28
CA CYS A 289 -16.39 -2.06 12.83
C CYS A 289 -15.84 -0.72 12.30
N TYR A 290 -15.55 0.26 13.16
CA TYR A 290 -14.86 1.51 12.81
C TYR A 290 -13.38 1.47 13.20
N ASP A 291 -13.07 1.08 14.44
CA ASP A 291 -11.72 1.18 15.00
C ASP A 291 -10.73 0.17 14.39
N GLU A 292 -11.23 -0.99 13.94
CA GLU A 292 -10.42 -2.07 13.37
C GLU A 292 -10.51 -2.11 11.83
N GLU A 293 -9.41 -2.51 11.18
CA GLU A 293 -9.39 -2.86 9.77
C GLU A 293 -10.11 -4.20 9.57
N ILE A 294 -11.28 -4.17 8.92
CA ILE A 294 -12.11 -5.35 8.68
C ILE A 294 -11.49 -6.24 7.60
N PHE A 295 -11.00 -5.63 6.52
CA PHE A 295 -10.40 -6.31 5.37
C PHE A 295 -11.34 -7.33 4.71
N GLY A 296 -12.60 -6.95 4.51
CA GLY A 296 -13.63 -7.79 3.91
C GLY A 296 -14.77 -6.95 3.33
N PRO A 297 -15.82 -7.55 2.76
CA PRO A 297 -16.83 -6.84 1.98
C PRO A 297 -17.87 -6.15 2.90
N VAL A 298 -17.42 -5.24 3.76
CA VAL A 298 -18.23 -4.51 4.73
C VAL A 298 -17.94 -3.02 4.59
N LEU A 299 -18.93 -2.27 4.12
CA LEU A 299 -18.88 -0.82 4.09
C LEU A 299 -19.60 -0.24 5.31
N THR A 300 -18.94 0.70 5.99
CA THR A 300 -19.55 1.45 7.10
C THR A 300 -19.86 2.88 6.67
N VAL A 301 -20.94 3.44 7.22
CA VAL A 301 -21.34 4.85 7.02
C VAL A 301 -21.37 5.52 8.39
N MET A 302 -20.54 6.56 8.53
CA MET A 302 -20.55 7.47 9.66
C MET A 302 -21.12 8.80 9.16
N ARG A 303 -22.16 9.28 9.85
CA ARG A 303 -22.84 10.52 9.51
C ARG A 303 -22.19 11.67 10.28
N VAL A 304 -21.85 12.74 9.59
CA VAL A 304 -21.14 13.90 10.12
C VAL A 304 -21.91 15.18 9.81
N LYS A 305 -21.81 16.20 10.66
CA LYS A 305 -22.58 17.45 10.52
C LYS A 305 -21.96 18.41 9.51
N SER A 306 -20.66 18.29 9.25
CA SER A 306 -19.91 19.24 8.43
C SER A 306 -18.62 18.64 7.85
N TYR A 307 -18.00 19.41 6.95
CA TYR A 307 -16.64 19.17 6.48
C TYR A 307 -15.65 19.03 7.64
N ASP A 308 -15.68 19.95 8.61
CA ASP A 308 -14.72 19.95 9.73
C ASP A 308 -14.83 18.70 10.60
N GLU A 309 -16.06 18.23 10.86
CA GLU A 309 -16.27 16.98 11.62
C GLU A 309 -15.78 15.77 10.83
N GLY A 310 -16.03 15.74 9.51
CA GLY A 310 -15.51 14.73 8.62
C GLY A 310 -13.98 14.68 8.60
N LEU A 311 -13.34 15.82 8.36
CA LEU A 311 -11.88 15.96 8.37
C LEU A 311 -11.29 15.55 9.72
N LYS A 312 -11.91 15.97 10.83
CA LYS A 312 -11.49 15.59 12.17
C LYS A 312 -11.53 14.07 12.37
N ALA A 313 -12.61 13.41 11.94
CA ALA A 313 -12.72 11.95 12.04
C ALA A 313 -11.61 11.21 11.27
N ILE A 314 -11.22 11.72 10.08
CA ILE A 314 -10.11 11.17 9.28
C ILE A 314 -8.78 11.38 10.00
N ASN A 315 -8.54 12.59 10.50
CA ASN A 315 -7.28 12.96 11.13
C ASN A 315 -7.05 12.24 12.46
N ASP A 316 -8.11 12.08 13.27
CA ASP A 316 -8.07 11.37 14.56
C ASP A 316 -7.90 9.85 14.41
N ASN A 317 -8.24 9.27 13.25
CA ASN A 317 -8.06 7.84 13.02
C ASN A 317 -6.57 7.45 13.04
N GLN A 318 -6.23 6.32 13.67
CA GLN A 318 -4.83 5.87 13.77
C GLN A 318 -4.18 5.57 12.41
N PHE A 319 -4.98 5.18 11.42
CA PHE A 319 -4.51 4.87 10.07
C PHE A 319 -4.45 6.12 9.21
N GLY A 320 -3.56 6.11 8.22
CA GLY A 320 -3.33 7.24 7.33
C GLY A 320 -2.93 6.81 5.92
N ASN A 321 -3.43 5.67 5.43
CA ASN A 321 -3.07 5.13 4.12
C ASN A 321 -3.64 5.98 2.98
N GLY A 322 -4.95 5.90 2.75
CA GLY A 322 -5.65 6.66 1.73
C GLY A 322 -6.92 7.32 2.24
N THR A 323 -7.36 8.38 1.57
CA THR A 323 -8.63 9.05 1.82
C THR A 323 -9.16 9.67 0.54
N ALA A 324 -10.48 9.85 0.45
CA ALA A 324 -11.10 10.54 -0.67
C ALA A 324 -12.08 11.62 -0.19
N ILE A 325 -12.21 12.69 -0.97
CA ILE A 325 -13.27 13.69 -0.85
C ILE A 325 -14.05 13.77 -2.16
N PHE A 326 -15.38 13.81 -2.06
CA PHE A 326 -16.30 13.99 -3.18
C PHE A 326 -17.02 15.32 -3.02
N THR A 327 -16.80 16.22 -3.98
CA THR A 327 -17.29 17.60 -3.99
C THR A 327 -17.13 18.22 -5.39
N ARG A 328 -17.89 19.27 -5.68
CA ARG A 328 -17.75 20.12 -6.87
C ARG A 328 -17.00 21.42 -6.56
N ASP A 329 -16.75 21.71 -5.29
CA ASP A 329 -16.03 22.92 -4.85
C ASP A 329 -14.50 22.72 -4.88
N GLY A 330 -13.83 23.44 -5.77
CA GLY A 330 -12.37 23.40 -5.89
C GLY A 330 -11.62 24.02 -4.71
N GLY A 331 -12.25 24.97 -4.00
CA GLY A 331 -11.69 25.58 -2.79
C GLY A 331 -11.66 24.57 -1.65
N VAL A 332 -12.77 23.87 -1.41
CA VAL A 332 -12.87 22.82 -0.39
C VAL A 332 -11.96 21.63 -0.72
N ALA A 333 -11.90 21.21 -1.99
CA ALA A 333 -10.99 20.16 -2.42
C ALA A 333 -9.51 20.53 -2.15
N ARG A 334 -9.12 21.78 -2.46
CA ARG A 334 -7.76 22.29 -2.19
C ARG A 334 -7.47 22.41 -0.69
N GLN A 335 -8.46 22.78 0.10
CA GLN A 335 -8.32 22.86 1.56
C GLN A 335 -8.16 21.46 2.16
N PHE A 336 -8.97 20.49 1.73
CA PHE A 336 -8.88 19.10 2.17
C PHE A 336 -7.51 18.47 1.95
N GLN A 337 -6.95 18.59 0.74
CA GLN A 337 -5.62 18.06 0.45
C GLN A 337 -4.50 18.70 1.30
N TYR A 338 -4.71 19.91 1.83
CA TYR A 338 -3.73 20.61 2.67
C TYR A 338 -3.86 20.22 4.14
N GLU A 339 -5.08 20.02 4.63
CA GLU A 339 -5.35 19.82 6.06
C GLU A 339 -5.42 18.35 6.49
N VAL A 340 -5.61 17.43 5.53
CA VAL A 340 -5.76 16.00 5.86
C VAL A 340 -4.40 15.35 6.13
N ASN A 341 -4.32 14.60 7.22
CA ASN A 341 -3.11 13.91 7.67
C ASN A 341 -3.06 12.48 7.11
N VAL A 342 -3.10 12.33 5.79
CA VAL A 342 -3.15 11.03 5.10
C VAL A 342 -2.21 11.05 3.90
N GLY A 343 -1.49 9.95 3.66
CA GLY A 343 -0.42 9.91 2.64
C GLY A 343 -0.92 9.93 1.20
N MET A 344 -2.11 9.38 0.93
CA MET A 344 -2.70 9.34 -0.42
C MET A 344 -4.10 9.95 -0.41
N VAL A 345 -4.31 10.99 -1.24
CA VAL A 345 -5.54 11.79 -1.24
C VAL A 345 -6.19 11.75 -2.62
N GLY A 346 -7.47 11.37 -2.65
CA GLY A 346 -8.31 11.38 -3.84
C GLY A 346 -9.34 12.51 -3.82
N ILE A 347 -9.44 13.27 -4.91
CA ILE A 347 -10.50 14.26 -5.12
C ILE A 347 -11.39 13.71 -6.23
N ASN A 348 -12.61 13.29 -5.88
CA ASN A 348 -13.52 12.54 -6.75
C ASN A 348 -12.92 11.24 -7.31
N VAL A 349 -11.89 10.69 -6.65
CA VAL A 349 -11.23 9.42 -6.95
C VAL A 349 -11.25 8.57 -5.68
N PRO A 350 -11.97 7.44 -5.65
CA PRO A 350 -12.19 6.71 -4.39
C PRO A 350 -10.98 5.89 -3.93
N ILE A 351 -10.13 5.47 -4.86
CA ILE A 351 -8.91 4.70 -4.58
C ILE A 351 -7.70 5.47 -5.14
N PRO A 352 -7.09 6.39 -4.36
CA PRO A 352 -6.03 7.26 -4.83
C PRO A 352 -4.65 6.56 -4.85
N VAL A 353 -4.55 5.39 -5.47
CA VAL A 353 -3.26 4.70 -5.62
C VAL A 353 -2.41 5.45 -6.64
N PRO A 354 -1.20 5.93 -6.27
CA PRO A 354 -0.31 6.58 -7.22
C PRO A 354 0.09 5.63 -8.36
N VAL A 355 0.34 6.18 -9.54
CA VAL A 355 0.97 5.47 -10.66
C VAL A 355 2.46 5.24 -10.36
N SER A 356 3.09 4.27 -11.04
CA SER A 356 4.43 3.73 -10.67
C SER A 356 5.58 4.74 -10.62
N TYR A 357 5.45 5.88 -11.30
CA TYR A 357 6.44 6.97 -11.29
C TYR A 357 6.24 7.99 -10.16
N TYR A 358 5.21 7.83 -9.35
CA TYR A 358 5.10 8.38 -7.99
C TYR A 358 5.36 7.25 -6.97
N SER A 359 5.37 7.56 -5.68
CA SER A 359 5.67 6.57 -4.63
C SER A 359 4.43 6.30 -3.77
N PHE A 360 4.26 5.05 -3.31
CA PHE A 360 3.15 4.66 -2.43
C PHE A 360 3.57 4.59 -0.98
N GLY A 361 2.85 5.31 -0.14
CA GLY A 361 2.84 5.04 1.29
C GLY A 361 1.85 5.91 2.02
N GLY A 362 1.33 5.34 3.11
CA GLY A 362 0.49 6.04 4.05
C GLY A 362 1.29 6.86 5.05
N TRP A 363 0.58 7.56 5.92
CA TRP A 363 1.10 8.20 7.12
C TRP A 363 0.60 7.48 8.38
N LYS A 364 1.00 7.96 9.56
CA LYS A 364 0.58 7.44 10.86
C LYS A 364 0.88 5.94 10.99
N ALA A 365 -0.08 5.13 11.47
CA ALA A 365 0.12 3.69 11.67
C ALA A 365 0.08 2.86 10.36
N SER A 366 0.01 3.50 9.19
CA SER A 366 0.02 2.85 7.88
C SER A 366 1.40 2.78 7.22
N LEU A 367 2.42 3.45 7.79
CA LEU A 367 3.81 3.37 7.34
C LEU A 367 4.77 3.54 8.52
N PHE A 368 5.79 2.68 8.57
CA PHE A 368 6.94 2.83 9.44
C PHE A 368 8.21 2.92 8.59
N GLY A 369 8.99 3.97 8.81
CA GLY A 369 10.12 4.36 7.96
C GLY A 369 9.87 5.72 7.30
N ASP A 370 10.89 6.24 6.64
CA ASP A 370 10.88 7.56 5.99
C ASP A 370 10.64 7.50 4.48
N GLN A 371 10.89 6.34 3.85
CA GLN A 371 10.74 6.15 2.40
C GLN A 371 9.48 5.35 2.07
N HIS A 372 8.79 5.79 1.02
CA HIS A 372 7.68 5.10 0.39
C HIS A 372 8.12 3.98 -0.56
N MET A 373 7.16 3.11 -0.91
CA MET A 373 7.35 2.02 -1.85
C MET A 373 7.36 2.52 -3.30
N TYR A 374 8.16 1.86 -4.14
CA TYR A 374 8.31 2.11 -5.58
C TYR A 374 8.57 3.58 -5.95
N GLY A 375 8.56 3.90 -7.25
CA GLY A 375 8.81 5.27 -7.69
C GLY A 375 10.21 5.79 -7.32
N PRO A 376 10.41 7.11 -7.32
CA PRO A 376 11.67 7.73 -6.94
C PRO A 376 12.13 7.40 -5.52
N GLU A 377 11.19 7.24 -4.57
CA GLU A 377 11.54 6.89 -3.18
C GLU A 377 12.02 5.44 -3.06
N GLY A 378 11.46 4.51 -3.84
CA GLY A 378 11.99 3.15 -3.92
C GLY A 378 13.42 3.10 -4.44
N ILE A 379 13.79 3.95 -5.41
CA ILE A 379 15.18 4.08 -5.87
C ILE A 379 16.09 4.60 -4.75
N ASN A 380 15.63 5.58 -3.97
CA ASN A 380 16.36 6.07 -2.79
C ASN A 380 16.52 4.96 -1.74
N PHE A 381 15.46 4.21 -1.46
CA PHE A 381 15.46 3.13 -0.47
C PHE A 381 16.46 2.02 -0.83
N TYR A 382 16.62 1.70 -2.12
CA TYR A 382 17.53 0.63 -2.58
C TYR A 382 18.92 1.11 -3.00
N THR A 383 19.27 2.37 -2.75
CA THR A 383 20.60 2.93 -3.03
C THR A 383 21.20 3.65 -1.82
N ARG A 384 22.51 3.84 -1.87
CA ARG A 384 23.27 4.70 -0.95
C ARG A 384 24.12 5.69 -1.72
N GLY A 385 24.11 6.94 -1.26
CA GLY A 385 24.95 8.00 -1.79
C GLY A 385 26.39 7.86 -1.32
N LYS A 386 27.33 8.16 -2.20
CA LYS A 386 28.75 8.38 -1.93
C LYS A 386 29.13 9.72 -2.52
N VAL A 387 29.81 10.57 -1.75
CA VAL A 387 30.37 11.82 -2.25
C VAL A 387 31.88 11.67 -2.34
N VAL A 388 32.45 12.06 -3.48
CA VAL A 388 33.88 12.06 -3.72
C VAL A 388 34.33 13.50 -3.90
N THR A 389 35.31 13.91 -3.10
CA THR A 389 36.05 15.16 -3.27
C THR A 389 37.43 14.79 -3.80
N SER A 390 37.73 15.17 -5.05
CA SER A 390 38.96 14.76 -5.72
C SER A 390 39.81 15.96 -6.09
N ARG A 391 41.12 15.85 -5.83
CA ARG A 391 42.15 16.76 -6.32
C ARG A 391 43.40 15.97 -6.68
N TRP A 392 44.18 16.50 -7.62
CA TRP A 392 45.44 15.90 -8.06
C TRP A 392 46.55 16.96 -7.94
N PRO A 393 47.20 17.08 -6.76
CA PRO A 393 48.24 18.10 -6.55
C PRO A 393 49.49 17.78 -7.39
N ASP A 394 50.23 18.81 -7.82
CA ASP A 394 51.55 18.63 -8.42
C ASP A 394 52.53 18.11 -7.35
N PRO A 395 53.07 16.88 -7.49
CA PRO A 395 53.97 16.32 -6.48
C PRO A 395 55.22 17.16 -6.21
N ARG A 396 55.64 17.99 -7.18
CA ARG A 396 56.83 18.83 -7.09
C ARG A 396 56.69 20.00 -6.13
N THR A 397 55.46 20.43 -5.84
CA THR A 397 55.15 21.59 -4.98
C THR A 397 54.54 21.18 -3.64
N SER A 398 54.50 19.88 -3.34
CA SER A 398 53.91 19.35 -2.10
C SER A 398 54.72 19.74 -0.87
N GLN A 399 54.07 20.34 0.11
CA GLN A 399 54.61 20.64 1.44
C GLN A 399 53.66 20.13 2.52
N VAL A 400 54.17 19.92 3.74
CA VAL A 400 53.35 19.53 4.89
C VAL A 400 52.47 20.71 5.30
N ASP A 401 51.16 20.54 5.18
CA ASP A 401 50.15 21.47 5.66
C ASP A 401 49.18 20.71 6.57
N LEU A 402 49.11 21.09 7.84
CA LEU A 402 48.27 20.47 8.87
C LEU A 402 46.92 21.22 9.05
N GLY A 403 46.66 22.25 8.24
CA GLY A 403 45.42 23.00 8.25
C GLY A 403 44.21 22.16 7.80
N PHE A 404 43.03 22.46 8.36
CA PHE A 404 41.78 21.89 7.86
C PHE A 404 41.47 22.49 6.47
N PRO A 405 40.92 21.72 5.50
CA PRO A 405 40.61 22.26 4.18
C PRO A 405 39.65 23.46 4.26
N HIS A 406 40.07 24.62 3.76
CA HIS A 406 39.26 25.82 3.68
C HIS A 406 38.67 25.99 2.28
N SER A 407 37.39 26.39 2.22
CA SER A 407 36.65 26.64 0.96
C SER A 407 36.68 28.12 0.53
N ARG A 408 37.51 28.95 1.18
CA ARG A 408 37.77 30.35 0.83
C ARG A 408 39.24 30.67 0.94
#